data_AF-A0A450Y664-F1
#
_entry.id   AF-A0A450Y664-F1
#
_cell.length_a   1.000
_cell.length_b   1.000
_cell.length_c   1.000
_cell.angle_alpha   90.00
_cell.angle_beta   90.00
_cell.angle_gamma   90.00
#
_symmetry.space_group_name_H-M   'P 1'
#
loop_
_entity.id
_entity.type
_entity.pdbx_description
1 polymer ?
#
loop_
_entity_poly.entity_id
_entity_poly.type
_entity_poly.pdbx_seq_one_letter_code
_entity_poly.pdbx_strand_id
1 'polypeptide(L)'
;MRICHHARSVPRLADQGSYLASESTFYRVLKAHDQLHHRGRAKVPGKVTRPTTHVATGPNQVWSWDITYCPSKIRGLFYYLYLVLDIYSRKIVG
;
A
#
# COMPACT_ATOMS: atom_id res chain seq x y z
N MET A 1 -16.59 6.86 -33.32
CA MET A 1 -15.58 5.77 -33.30
C MET A 1 -14.95 5.74 -31.90
N ARG A 2 -15.35 4.76 -31.07
CA ARG A 2 -14.90 4.62 -29.67
C ARG A 2 -13.67 3.73 -29.62
N ILE A 3 -12.50 4.25 -29.23
CA ILE A 3 -11.32 3.42 -28.93
C ILE A 3 -10.83 3.78 -27.52
N CYS A 4 -11.60 3.35 -26.52
CA CYS A 4 -11.27 3.54 -25.09
C CYS A 4 -10.89 2.20 -24.45
N HIS A 5 -9.83 1.52 -24.92
CA HIS A 5 -9.32 0.29 -24.26
C HIS A 5 -7.79 0.12 -24.23
N HIS A 6 -6.99 1.11 -24.66
CA HIS A 6 -5.56 0.92 -24.92
C HIS A 6 -4.56 1.14 -23.77
N ALA A 7 -5.00 1.36 -22.53
CA ALA A 7 -4.06 1.60 -21.42
C ALA A 7 -3.41 0.31 -20.85
N ARG A 8 -3.79 -0.88 -21.35
CA ARG A 8 -3.19 -2.18 -20.97
C ARG A 8 -2.45 -2.87 -22.11
N SER A 9 -2.32 -2.20 -23.26
CA SER A 9 -1.79 -2.80 -24.49
C SER A 9 -0.28 -2.99 -24.43
N VAL A 10 0.47 -2.04 -23.88
CA VAL A 10 1.94 -2.06 -23.93
C VAL A 10 2.55 -3.28 -23.20
N PRO A 11 2.18 -3.62 -21.96
CA PRO A 11 2.70 -4.82 -21.30
C PRO A 11 2.26 -6.10 -22.02
N ARG A 12 1.00 -6.15 -22.48
CA ARG A 12 0.44 -7.33 -23.15
C ARG A 12 1.06 -7.58 -24.53
N LEU A 13 1.38 -6.53 -25.28
CA LEU A 13 2.06 -6.62 -26.59
C LEU A 13 3.55 -6.94 -26.42
N ALA A 14 4.17 -6.44 -25.35
CA ALA A 14 5.52 -6.82 -24.94
C ALA A 14 5.60 -8.32 -24.62
N ASP A 15 4.64 -8.85 -23.85
CA ASP A 15 4.54 -10.28 -23.53
C ASP A 15 4.33 -11.15 -24.79
N GLN A 16 3.73 -10.59 -25.86
CA GLN A 16 3.46 -11.25 -27.14
C GLN A 16 4.56 -11.02 -28.20
N GLY A 17 5.66 -10.34 -27.84
CA GLY A 17 6.79 -10.07 -28.74
C GLY A 17 6.48 -9.17 -29.94
N SER A 18 5.32 -8.50 -29.96
CA SER A 18 4.84 -7.69 -31.08
C SER A 18 4.93 -6.20 -30.74
N TYR A 19 6.08 -5.60 -31.00
CA TYR A 19 6.33 -4.17 -30.73
C TYR A 19 6.00 -3.32 -31.96
N LEU A 20 4.85 -2.63 -31.94
CA LEU A 20 4.49 -1.65 -32.97
C LEU A 20 5.36 -0.39 -32.95
N ALA A 21 5.96 -0.06 -31.80
CA ALA A 21 6.90 1.05 -31.60
C ALA A 21 7.70 0.86 -30.30
N SER A 22 8.71 1.71 -30.06
CA SER A 22 9.43 1.76 -28.77
C SER A 22 8.51 2.22 -27.63
N GLU A 23 8.83 1.82 -26.40
CA GLU A 23 8.12 2.26 -25.19
C GLU A 23 8.08 3.80 -25.07
N SER A 24 9.20 4.46 -25.39
CA SER A 24 9.29 5.92 -25.43
C SER A 24 8.30 6.57 -26.42
N THR A 25 8.04 5.90 -27.55
CA THR A 25 7.06 6.37 -28.54
C THR A 25 5.64 6.25 -28.00
N PHE A 26 5.32 5.14 -27.31
CA PHE A 26 4.01 4.97 -26.66
C PHE A 26 3.76 6.05 -25.60
N TYR A 27 4.71 6.28 -24.68
CA TYR A 27 4.53 7.32 -23.65
C TYR A 27 4.40 8.71 -24.25
N ARG A 28 5.15 9.03 -25.32
CA ARG A 28 5.03 10.33 -26.01
C ARG A 28 3.65 10.54 -26.63
N VAL A 29 3.12 9.53 -27.32
CA VAL A 29 1.78 9.59 -27.95
C VAL A 29 0.69 9.65 -26.87
N LEU A 30 0.78 8.82 -25.83
CA LEU A 30 -0.18 8.84 -24.71
C LEU A 30 -0.16 10.17 -23.97
N LYS A 31 1.01 10.81 -23.83
CA LYS A 31 1.14 12.16 -23.26
C LYS A 31 0.50 13.22 -24.17
N ALA A 32 0.73 13.16 -25.47
CA ALA A 32 0.16 14.11 -26.44
C ALA A 32 -1.37 14.07 -26.48
N HIS A 33 -1.98 12.92 -26.21
CA HIS A 33 -3.43 12.74 -26.15
C HIS A 33 -4.01 12.82 -24.73
N ASP A 34 -3.21 13.21 -23.74
CA ASP A 34 -3.64 13.33 -22.34
C ASP A 34 -4.25 12.03 -21.76
N GLN A 35 -3.70 10.89 -22.14
CA GLN A 35 -4.19 9.56 -21.78
C GLN A 35 -3.37 8.87 -20.68
N LEU A 36 -2.37 9.55 -20.11
CA LEU A 36 -1.53 9.07 -19.00
C LEU A 36 -2.20 9.20 -17.62
N HIS A 37 -3.53 9.31 -17.59
CA HIS A 37 -4.28 9.36 -16.34
C HIS A 37 -4.31 8.01 -15.64
N HIS A 38 -4.23 8.03 -14.32
CA HIS A 38 -4.30 6.84 -13.48
C HIS A 38 -5.72 6.21 -13.57
N ARG A 39 -5.93 5.31 -14.55
CA ARG A 39 -7.22 4.64 -14.81
C ARG A 39 -7.49 3.45 -13.89
N GLY A 40 -7.02 3.52 -12.64
CA GLY A 40 -7.25 2.48 -11.63
C GLY A 40 -8.50 2.78 -10.81
N ARG A 41 -9.18 1.75 -10.29
CA ARG A 41 -10.19 1.88 -9.21
C ARG A 41 -9.54 2.21 -7.85
N ALA A 42 -8.44 2.96 -7.86
CA ALA A 42 -7.83 3.42 -6.64
C ALA A 42 -8.78 4.41 -5.99
N LYS A 43 -9.32 4.05 -4.82
CA LYS A 43 -10.15 4.94 -4.02
C LYS A 43 -9.32 6.18 -3.73
N VAL A 44 -9.85 7.36 -4.07
CA VAL A 44 -9.23 8.63 -3.68
C VAL A 44 -8.97 8.57 -2.18
N PRO A 45 -7.77 8.93 -1.68
CA PRO A 45 -7.48 8.93 -0.25
C PRO A 45 -8.57 9.72 0.47
N GLY A 46 -9.41 9.00 1.23
CA GLY A 46 -10.47 9.63 1.99
C GLY A 46 -9.84 10.49 3.09
N LYS A 47 -10.45 11.64 3.39
CA LYS A 47 -10.11 12.39 4.60
C LYS A 47 -10.52 11.56 5.81
N VAL A 48 -9.57 10.83 6.39
CA VAL A 48 -9.77 10.09 7.65
C VAL A 48 -9.75 11.11 8.78
N THR A 49 -10.83 11.19 9.56
CA THR A 49 -10.86 11.94 10.82
C THR A 49 -9.75 11.44 11.72
N ARG A 50 -8.96 12.35 12.31
CA ARG A 50 -7.89 11.96 13.22
C ARG A 50 -8.49 11.13 14.36
N PRO A 51 -7.92 9.94 14.67
CA PRO A 51 -8.37 9.16 15.80
C PRO A 51 -8.30 9.98 17.09
N THR A 52 -9.30 9.83 17.96
CA THR A 52 -9.25 10.39 19.31
C THR A 52 -8.01 9.84 20.00
N THR A 53 -7.08 10.72 20.39
CA THR A 53 -5.85 10.31 21.07
C THR A 53 -6.16 10.17 22.56
N HIS A 54 -6.09 8.96 23.10
CA HIS A 54 -6.14 8.74 24.54
C HIS A 54 -4.81 9.20 25.15
N VAL A 55 -4.87 10.05 26.18
CA VAL A 55 -3.69 10.54 26.91
C VAL A 55 -3.68 9.87 28.28
N ALA A 56 -2.57 9.23 28.64
CA ALA A 56 -2.34 8.73 29.99
C ALA A 56 -1.62 9.80 30.83
N THR A 57 -2.11 10.09 32.02
CA THR A 57 -1.49 11.00 33.00
C THR A 57 -0.69 10.24 34.06
N GLY A 58 -0.77 8.91 34.09
CA GLY A 58 -0.03 8.05 35.00
C GLY A 58 0.06 6.59 34.54
N PRO A 59 0.87 5.76 35.22
CA PRO A 59 1.00 4.33 34.89
C PRO A 59 -0.32 3.57 35.07
N ASN A 60 -0.52 2.51 34.28
CA ASN A 60 -1.68 1.61 34.32
C ASN A 60 -3.05 2.25 34.02
N GLN A 61 -3.07 3.35 33.27
CA GLN A 61 -4.32 3.99 32.85
C GLN A 61 -4.75 3.62 31.43
N VAL A 62 -3.79 3.49 30.53
CA VAL A 62 -4.02 3.19 29.11
C VAL A 62 -2.95 2.24 28.62
N TRP A 63 -3.38 1.15 28.00
CA TRP A 63 -2.49 0.16 27.39
C TRP A 63 -2.64 0.20 25.87
N SER A 64 -1.51 0.04 25.18
CA SER A 64 -1.44 -0.20 23.75
C SER A 64 -1.00 -1.63 23.53
N TRP A 65 -1.55 -2.30 22.55
CA TRP A 65 -1.11 -3.63 22.15
C TRP A 65 -0.70 -3.65 20.68
N ASP A 66 0.28 -4.50 20.35
CA ASP A 66 0.69 -4.76 18.98
C ASP A 66 0.88 -6.26 18.72
N ILE A 67 0.86 -6.61 17.43
CA ILE A 67 1.24 -7.94 16.96
C ILE A 67 2.37 -7.78 15.97
N THR A 68 3.53 -8.33 16.32
CA THR A 68 4.71 -8.33 15.46
C THR A 68 4.99 -9.74 14.93
N TYR A 69 5.23 -9.82 13.63
CA TYR A 69 5.53 -11.07 12.92
C TYR A 69 7.04 -11.27 12.94
N CYS A 70 7.51 -12.16 13.81
CA CYS A 70 8.93 -12.44 13.97
C CYS A 70 9.35 -13.57 13.01
N PRO A 71 10.50 -13.44 12.32
CA PRO A 71 10.98 -14.47 11.42
C PRO A 71 11.28 -15.76 12.19
N SER A 72 10.84 -16.90 11.66
CA SER A 72 11.22 -18.22 12.18
C SER A 72 12.37 -18.81 11.37
N LYS A 73 12.91 -19.95 11.82
CA LYS A 73 13.94 -20.70 11.07
C LYS A 73 13.41 -21.33 9.78
N ILE A 74 12.10 -21.49 9.64
CA ILE A 74 11.46 -22.13 8.50
C ILE A 74 10.82 -21.06 7.62
N ARG A 75 11.19 -21.02 6.33
CA ARG A 75 10.63 -20.06 5.38
C ARG A 75 9.11 -20.23 5.27
N GLY A 76 8.38 -19.12 5.38
CA GLY A 76 6.92 -19.11 5.33
C GLY A 76 6.23 -19.35 6.68
N LEU A 77 6.98 -19.63 7.75
CA LEU A 77 6.46 -19.66 9.11
C LEU A 77 6.98 -18.46 9.91
N PHE A 78 6.10 -17.90 10.75
CA PHE A 78 6.39 -16.74 11.59
C PHE A 78 5.95 -17.04 13.03
N TYR A 79 6.70 -16.50 13.99
CA TYR A 79 6.23 -16.39 15.36
C TYR A 79 5.40 -15.11 15.48
N TYR A 80 4.31 -15.18 16.24
CA TYR A 80 3.48 -14.02 16.52
C TYR A 80 3.83 -13.53 17.91
N LEU A 81 4.50 -12.38 17.97
CA LEU A 81 4.72 -11.67 19.22
C LEU A 81 3.49 -10.83 19.51
N TYR A 82 2.75 -11.22 20.54
CA TYR A 82 1.73 -10.38 21.15
C TYR A 82 2.41 -9.54 22.21
N LEU A 83 2.25 -8.21 22.10
CA LEU A 83 2.82 -7.27 23.04
C LEU A 83 1.71 -6.39 23.61
N VAL A 84 1.70 -6.21 24.92
CA VAL A 84 0.88 -5.23 25.63
C VAL A 84 1.82 -4.31 26.41
N LEU A 85 1.70 -3.01 26.17
CA LEU A 85 2.57 -1.98 26.71
C LEU A 85 1.76 -0.88 27.40
N ASP A 86 2.21 -0.48 28.59
CA ASP A 86 1.69 0.69 29.27
C ASP A 86 2.25 1.97 28.63
N ILE A 87 1.37 2.82 28.10
CA ILE A 87 1.81 3.94 27.25
C ILE A 87 2.53 5.05 28.02
N TYR A 88 2.27 5.15 29.33
CA TYR A 88 2.88 6.14 30.21
C TYR A 88 4.29 5.72 30.64
N SER A 89 4.40 4.54 31.25
CA SER A 89 5.66 4.03 31.81
C SER A 89 6.56 3.34 30.78
N ARG A 90 6.04 3.01 29.60
CA ARG A 90 6.70 2.23 28.53
C ARG A 90 7.13 0.83 28.95
N LYS A 91 6.54 0.31 30.03
CA LYS A 91 6.78 -1.06 30.48
C LYS A 91 5.90 -2.04 29.71
N ILE A 92 6.49 -3.18 29.39
CA ILE A 92 5.78 -4.34 28.86
C ILE A 92 5.00 -4.95 30.02
N VAL A 93 3.69 -5.10 29.83
CA VAL A 93 2.78 -5.69 30.82
C VAL A 93 2.24 -7.05 30.39
N GLY A 94 2.45 -7.44 29.12
CA GLY A 94 2.06 -8.74 28.58
C GLY A 94 2.46 -8.93 27.13
#